data_AF-A0A7M3XLJ3-F1
#
_entry.id   AF-A0A7M3XLJ3-F1
#
_cell.length_a   1.000
_cell.length_b   1.000
_cell.length_c   1.000
_cell.angle_alpha   90.00
_cell.angle_beta   90.00
_cell.angle_gamma   90.00
#
_symmetry.space_group_name_H-M   'P 1'
#
loop_
_entity.id
_entity.type
_entity.pdbx_description
1 polymer ?
#
loop_
_entity_poly.entity_id
_entity_poly.type
_entity_poly.pdbx_seq_one_letter_code
_entity_poly.pdbx_strand_id
1 'polypeptide(L)'
;KQFGDIETICQEKGKDVPERLDEIRAIFHNHPSTKVANDKLQMGQVDVAGLQQFLQADRQFSQRRMDNAMEKLKQAGLIRESGQTSLFSF
;
A
#
# COMPACT_ATOMS: atom_id res chain seq x y z
N LYS A 1 30.50 2.54 9.66
CA LYS A 1 30.59 3.11 8.28
C LYS A 1 32.04 3.44 7.97
N GLN A 2 32.90 2.43 7.82
CA GLN A 2 34.34 2.67 7.63
C GLN A 2 34.70 2.86 6.14
N PHE A 3 33.88 2.31 5.24
CA PHE A 3 34.00 2.43 3.79
C PHE A 3 32.64 2.85 3.21
N GLY A 4 32.65 3.72 2.19
CA GLY A 4 31.46 4.42 1.68
C GLY A 4 30.76 3.76 0.50
N ASP A 5 31.45 2.85 -0.21
CA ASP A 5 30.97 2.16 -1.41
C ASP A 5 31.42 0.69 -1.44
N ILE A 6 30.84 -0.09 -2.35
CA ILE A 6 31.08 -1.53 -2.47
C ILE A 6 32.48 -1.82 -3.02
N GLU A 7 33.02 -0.97 -3.89
CA GLU A 7 34.36 -1.10 -4.48
C GLU A 7 35.45 -1.01 -3.42
N THR A 8 35.39 0.01 -2.56
CA THR A 8 36.36 0.19 -1.46
C THR A 8 36.26 -0.99 -0.49
N ILE A 9 35.06 -1.49 -0.23
CA ILE A 9 34.85 -2.67 0.63
C ILE A 9 35.48 -3.92 -0.01
N CYS A 10 35.29 -4.13 -1.32
CA CYS A 10 35.88 -5.26 -2.04
C CYS A 10 37.40 -5.19 -2.05
N GLN A 11 37.97 -4.00 -2.28
CA GLN A 11 39.41 -3.77 -2.26
C GLN A 11 40.04 -4.08 -0.89
N GLU A 12 39.46 -3.55 0.19
CA GLU A 12 39.95 -3.76 1.57
C GLU A 12 39.78 -5.20 2.04
N LYS A 13 38.77 -5.90 1.53
CA LYS A 13 38.49 -7.30 1.88
C LYS A 13 39.15 -8.31 0.95
N GLY A 14 39.92 -7.86 -0.04
CA GLY A 14 40.56 -8.72 -1.04
C GLY A 14 39.56 -9.57 -1.82
N LYS A 15 38.39 -9.01 -2.13
CA LYS A 15 37.33 -9.66 -2.91
C LYS A 15 37.15 -8.97 -4.26
N ASP A 16 36.74 -9.73 -5.26
CA ASP A 16 36.40 -9.17 -6.56
C ASP A 16 35.13 -8.31 -6.49
N VAL A 17 35.09 -7.27 -7.32
CA VAL A 17 33.92 -6.42 -7.48
C VAL A 17 32.87 -7.18 -8.28
N PRO A 18 31.59 -7.21 -7.86
CA PRO A 18 30.53 -7.88 -8.60
C PRO A 18 30.41 -7.36 -10.03
N GLU A 19 30.15 -8.26 -10.96
CA GLU A 19 29.87 -7.89 -12.35
C GLU A 19 28.60 -7.03 -12.44
N ARG A 20 28.58 -6.10 -13.40
CA ARG A 20 27.41 -5.24 -13.70
C ARG A 20 26.91 -4.42 -12.50
N LEU A 21 27.80 -4.09 -11.56
CA LEU A 21 27.46 -3.32 -10.36
C LEU A 21 26.79 -1.97 -10.70
N ASP A 22 27.21 -1.32 -11.79
CA ASP A 22 26.61 -0.08 -12.27
C ASP A 22 25.15 -0.24 -12.70
N GLU A 23 24.83 -1.35 -13.36
CA GLU A 23 23.46 -1.67 -13.75
C GLU A 23 22.58 -1.95 -12.53
N ILE A 24 23.11 -2.70 -11.57
CA ILE A 24 22.42 -2.98 -10.29
C ILE A 24 22.15 -1.67 -9.56
N ARG A 25 23.15 -0.78 -9.45
CA ARG A 25 22.97 0.55 -8.85
C ARG A 25 21.91 1.37 -9.58
N ALA A 26 21.92 1.34 -10.91
CA ALA A 26 20.95 2.08 -11.71
C ALA A 26 19.51 1.61 -11.44
N ILE A 27 19.28 0.31 -11.23
CA ILE A 27 17.94 -0.22 -10.89
C ILE A 27 17.41 0.37 -9.58
N PHE A 28 18.27 0.54 -8.58
CA PHE A 28 17.86 1.06 -7.28
C PHE A 28 17.80 2.59 -7.26
N HIS A 29 18.78 3.28 -7.85
CA HIS A 29 18.82 4.74 -7.88
C HIS A 29 17.78 5.35 -8.82
N ASN A 30 17.57 4.72 -9.98
CA ASN A 30 16.61 5.15 -11.00
C ASN A 30 15.41 4.22 -11.05
N HIS A 31 15.02 3.66 -9.90
CA HIS A 31 13.89 2.74 -9.84
C HIS A 31 12.64 3.41 -10.43
N PRO A 32 11.96 2.79 -11.41
CA PRO A 32 10.79 3.37 -12.01
C PRO A 32 9.72 3.54 -10.93
N SER A 33 9.42 4.79 -10.60
CA SER A 33 8.41 5.14 -9.61
C SER A 33 7.44 6.15 -10.19
N THR A 34 6.15 5.90 -9.99
CA THR A 34 5.10 6.83 -10.39
C THR A 34 4.95 7.88 -9.30
N LYS A 35 5.18 9.15 -9.64
CA LYS A 35 4.89 10.26 -8.74
C LYS A 35 3.39 10.47 -8.67
N VAL A 36 2.79 10.19 -7.52
CA VAL A 36 1.39 10.50 -7.23
C VAL A 36 1.37 11.73 -6.33
N ALA A 37 0.65 12.76 -6.75
CA ALA A 37 0.49 13.96 -5.94
C ALA A 37 -0.37 13.66 -4.70
N ASN A 38 -0.04 14.28 -3.56
CA ASN A 38 -0.69 13.99 -2.29
C ASN A 38 -2.20 14.26 -2.29
N ASP A 39 -2.64 15.26 -3.07
CA ASP A 39 -4.05 15.59 -3.28
C ASP A 39 -4.85 14.48 -3.98
N LYS A 40 -4.17 13.61 -4.72
CA LYS A 40 -4.77 12.40 -5.34
C LYS A 40 -4.82 11.21 -4.39
N LEU A 41 -4.13 11.24 -3.26
CA LEU A 41 -4.15 10.19 -2.24
C LEU A 41 -5.31 10.40 -1.25
N GLN A 42 -6.52 10.45 -1.78
CA GLN A 42 -7.73 10.58 -0.98
C GLN A 42 -8.47 9.25 -0.91
N MET A 43 -8.92 8.88 0.29
CA MET A 43 -9.79 7.72 0.44
C MET A 43 -11.15 8.03 -0.18
N GLY A 44 -11.53 7.24 -1.19
CA GLY A 44 -12.86 7.30 -1.78
C GLY A 44 -13.94 6.76 -0.85
N GLN A 45 -15.21 7.00 -1.21
CA GLN A 45 -16.33 6.36 -0.51
C GLN A 45 -16.38 4.87 -0.86
N VAL A 46 -16.67 4.04 0.14
CA VAL A 46 -16.82 2.60 -0.05
C VAL A 46 -18.15 2.32 -0.75
N ASP A 47 -18.09 1.67 -1.91
CA ASP A 47 -19.28 1.14 -2.60
C ASP A 47 -19.71 -0.19 -1.97
N VAL A 48 -20.61 -0.10 -0.99
CA VAL A 48 -21.11 -1.26 -0.26
C VAL A 48 -21.90 -2.22 -1.16
N ALA A 49 -22.68 -1.69 -2.10
CA ALA A 49 -23.49 -2.51 -3.00
C ALA A 49 -22.58 -3.30 -3.97
N GLY A 50 -21.57 -2.64 -4.55
CA GLY A 50 -20.58 -3.30 -5.39
C GLY A 50 -19.79 -4.37 -4.65
N LEU A 51 -19.38 -4.10 -3.41
CA LEU A 51 -18.69 -5.08 -2.57
C LEU A 51 -19.57 -6.29 -2.23
N GLN A 52 -20.86 -6.08 -1.94
CA GLN A 52 -21.80 -7.17 -1.68
C GLN A 52 -21.97 -8.06 -2.92
N GLN A 53 -22.19 -7.46 -4.09
CA GLN A 53 -22.29 -8.21 -5.35
C GLN A 53 -21.01 -9.03 -5.61
N PHE A 54 -19.84 -8.39 -5.59
CA PHE A 54 -18.59 -9.04 -5.93
C PHE A 54 -18.17 -10.13 -4.93
N LEU A 55 -18.37 -9.90 -3.63
CA LEU A 55 -17.90 -10.83 -2.60
C LEU A 55 -18.93 -11.91 -2.28
N GLN A 56 -20.22 -11.56 -2.15
CA GLN A 56 -21.26 -12.53 -1.78
C GLN A 56 -21.81 -13.28 -2.98
N ALA A 57 -22.22 -12.57 -4.04
CA ALA A 57 -22.87 -13.22 -5.18
C ALA A 57 -21.83 -13.91 -6.08
N ASP A 58 -20.76 -13.20 -6.44
CA ASP A 58 -19.81 -13.73 -7.44
C ASP A 58 -18.77 -14.69 -6.81
N ARG A 59 -18.44 -14.50 -5.52
CA ARG A 59 -17.39 -15.26 -4.82
C ARG A 59 -17.87 -16.04 -3.60
N GLN A 60 -19.18 -16.04 -3.34
CA GLN A 60 -19.81 -16.87 -2.30
C GLN A 60 -19.22 -16.68 -0.90
N PHE A 61 -18.83 -15.45 -0.56
CA PHE A 61 -18.40 -15.16 0.81
C PHE A 61 -19.58 -15.29 1.76
N SER A 62 -19.33 -15.89 2.94
CA SER A 62 -20.38 -16.04 3.93
C SER A 62 -20.87 -14.68 4.45
N GLN A 63 -22.19 -14.59 4.68
CA GLN A 63 -22.85 -13.41 5.21
C GLN A 63 -22.18 -12.91 6.50
N ARG A 64 -21.92 -13.82 7.45
CA ARG A 64 -21.27 -13.50 8.73
C ARG A 64 -19.90 -12.83 8.56
N ARG A 65 -19.10 -13.22 7.55
CA ARG A 65 -17.79 -12.58 7.29
C ARG A 65 -17.97 -11.18 6.72
N MET A 66 -18.98 -11.00 5.87
CA MET A 66 -19.32 -9.71 5.29
C MET A 66 -19.81 -8.75 6.36
N ASP A 67 -20.73 -9.17 7.22
CA ASP A 67 -21.27 -8.32 8.30
C ASP A 67 -20.14 -7.82 9.22
N ASN A 68 -19.30 -8.74 9.71
CA ASN A 68 -18.16 -8.40 10.56
C ASN A 68 -17.16 -7.43 9.88
N ALA A 69 -16.95 -7.55 8.58
CA ALA A 69 -16.04 -6.70 7.83
C ALA A 69 -16.65 -5.31 7.56
N MET A 70 -17.93 -5.26 7.21
CA MET A 70 -18.65 -4.01 6.97
C MET A 70 -18.82 -3.20 8.26
N GLU A 71 -19.02 -3.86 9.40
CA GLU A 71 -19.06 -3.19 10.70
C GLU A 71 -17.73 -2.48 11.02
N LYS A 72 -16.58 -3.11 10.73
CA LYS A 72 -15.27 -2.47 10.91
C LYS A 72 -15.08 -1.26 10.00
N LEU A 73 -15.56 -1.34 8.75
CA LEU A 73 -15.50 -0.21 7.81
C LEU A 73 -16.39 0.96 8.27
N LYS A 74 -17.54 0.67 8.87
CA LYS A 74 -18.40 1.68 9.52
C LYS A 74 -17.70 2.32 10.72
N GLN A 75 -17.13 1.52 11.62
CA GLN A 75 -16.40 2.03 12.80
C GLN A 75 -15.19 2.90 12.42
N ALA A 76 -14.54 2.59 11.30
CA ALA A 76 -13.45 3.40 10.74
C ALA A 76 -13.93 4.67 10.01
N GLY A 77 -15.24 4.94 9.95
CA GLY A 77 -15.81 6.10 9.25
C GLY A 77 -15.74 6.03 7.73
N LEU A 78 -15.45 4.86 7.15
CA LEU A 78 -15.27 4.65 5.70
C LEU A 78 -16.60 4.37 4.98
N ILE A 79 -17.61 3.91 5.71
CA ILE A 79 -18.99 3.78 5.24
C ILE A 79 -19.81 4.88 5.89
N ARG A 80 -20.36 5.79 5.08
CA ARG A 80 -21.30 6.81 5.57
C ARG A 80 -22.67 6.18 5.73
N GLU A 81 -23.18 6.18 6.96
CA GLU A 81 -24.62 6.03 7.17
C GLU A 81 -25.26 7.36 6.73
N SER A 82 -26.16 7.29 5.76
CA SER A 82 -26.87 8.45 5.22
C SER A 82 -27.77 9.04 6.30
N GLY A 83 -27.26 10.01 7.07
CA GLY A 83 -28.04 10.72 8.08
C GLY A 83 -27.20 11.25 9.23
N GLN A 84 -26.76 12.50 9.09
CA GLN A 84 -26.21 13.36 10.15
C GLN A 84 -24.79 13.00 10.66
N THR A 85 -23.85 13.93 10.45
CA THR A 85 -22.58 13.97 11.18
C THR A 85 -22.85 14.23 12.66
N SER A 86 -22.35 13.35 13.53
CA SER A 86 -22.47 13.50 14.98
C SER A 86 -21.44 14.50 15.50
N LEU A 87 -21.79 15.25 16.57
CA LEU A 87 -20.83 16.09 17.31
C LEU A 87 -19.66 15.29 17.91
N PHE A 88 -19.83 13.96 18.03
CA PHE A 88 -18.79 13.02 18.46
C PHE A 88 -17.84 12.59 17.33
N SER A 89 -17.99 13.13 16.11
CA SER A 89 -17.16 12.81 14.94
C SER A 89 -16.02 13.82 14.69
N PHE A 90 -15.76 14.74 15.64
CA PHE A 90 -14.66 15.70 15.64
C PHE A 90 -13.62 15.36 16.71
#